data_AF-A0A9Q7SBE3-F1
#
_entry.id   AF-A0A9Q7SBE3-F1
#
_cell.length_a   1.000
_cell.length_b   1.000
_cell.length_c   1.000
_cell.angle_alpha   90.00
_cell.angle_beta   90.00
_cell.angle_gamma   90.00
#
_symmetry.space_group_name_H-M   'P 1'
#
loop_
_entity.id
_entity.type
_entity.pdbx_description
1 polymer ?
#
loop_
_entity_poly.entity_id
_entity_poly.type
_entity_poly.pdbx_seq_one_letter_code
_entity_poly.pdbx_strand_id
1 'polypeptide(L)'
;MFASLVAMSQPVPAAADPCAAVDVSFARGRDEPVGLGRVGDAFVGALQNRVSNMNVYPVNYSAGLLSTGEGADDLRNHLSEVASSCPNTKFVIGGYSMGATVVDDVAGNPPPDVAGRIRGIATFGNIDRRGGGMTGPLAGRWIDQCNPGDPVCQEGGRSWTAHTSYEQTNLPAQAASFVAGKL
;
A
#
# COMPACT_ATOMS: atom_id res chain seq x y z
N MET A 1 10.57 -67.36 -12.43
CA MET A 1 11.23 -66.04 -12.44
C MET A 1 10.15 -64.99 -12.65
N PHE A 2 9.78 -64.24 -11.60
CA PHE A 2 8.83 -63.13 -11.72
C PHE A 2 9.63 -61.82 -11.71
N ALA A 3 9.53 -61.05 -12.79
CA ALA A 3 10.16 -59.75 -12.91
C ALA A 3 9.23 -58.68 -12.32
N SER A 4 9.64 -58.06 -11.21
CA SER A 4 8.96 -56.89 -10.64
C SER A 4 9.32 -55.63 -11.42
N LEU A 5 8.31 -54.98 -11.97
CA LEU A 5 8.41 -53.63 -12.53
C LEU A 5 8.29 -52.61 -11.38
N VAL A 6 9.37 -51.87 -11.12
CA VAL A 6 9.37 -50.71 -10.22
C VAL A 6 8.90 -49.50 -11.02
N ALA A 7 7.69 -49.02 -10.75
CA ALA A 7 7.18 -47.77 -11.31
C ALA A 7 7.89 -46.60 -10.61
N MET A 8 8.63 -45.79 -11.38
CA MET A 8 9.24 -44.57 -10.88
C MET A 8 8.21 -43.43 -10.88
N SER A 9 7.78 -43.02 -9.69
CA SER A 9 6.95 -41.84 -9.49
C SER A 9 7.75 -40.58 -9.84
N GLN A 10 7.47 -39.95 -10.98
CA GLN A 10 8.01 -38.65 -11.32
C GLN A 10 7.34 -37.59 -10.42
N PRO A 11 8.07 -36.64 -9.81
CA PRO A 11 7.45 -35.56 -9.06
C PRO A 11 6.65 -34.68 -10.02
N VAL A 12 5.37 -34.47 -9.73
CA VAL A 12 4.53 -33.51 -10.44
C VAL A 12 5.06 -32.10 -10.13
N PRO A 13 5.31 -31.23 -11.12
CA PRO A 13 5.71 -29.87 -10.85
C PRO A 13 4.60 -29.19 -10.04
N ALA A 14 4.95 -28.59 -8.91
CA ALA A 14 4.00 -27.77 -8.15
C ALA A 14 3.56 -26.61 -9.06
N ALA A 15 2.25 -26.48 -9.30
CA ALA A 15 1.71 -25.31 -9.94
C ALA A 15 2.07 -24.08 -9.08
N ALA A 16 2.56 -23.01 -9.72
CA ALA A 16 2.81 -21.76 -9.02
C ALA A 16 1.49 -21.28 -8.38
N ASP A 17 1.56 -20.80 -7.14
CA ASP A 17 0.43 -20.15 -6.49
C ASP A 17 -0.06 -19.00 -7.39
N PRO A 18 -1.33 -18.99 -7.83
CA PRO A 18 -1.85 -17.92 -8.68
C PRO A 18 -1.88 -16.57 -7.96
N CYS A 19 -1.76 -16.55 -6.63
CA CYS A 19 -1.78 -15.35 -5.83
C CYS A 19 -0.42 -14.64 -5.77
N ALA A 20 -0.46 -13.32 -5.90
CA ALA A 20 0.70 -12.50 -5.60
C ALA A 20 1.07 -12.63 -4.12
N ALA A 21 2.36 -12.71 -3.80
CA ALA A 21 2.82 -12.77 -2.42
C ALA A 21 2.50 -11.48 -1.65
N VAL A 22 2.45 -10.35 -2.36
CA VAL A 22 2.15 -9.02 -1.82
C VAL A 22 1.11 -8.34 -2.69
N ASP A 23 0.13 -7.71 -2.07
CA ASP A 23 -0.80 -6.79 -2.72
C ASP A 23 -0.50 -5.36 -2.25
N VAL A 24 -0.26 -4.47 -3.20
CA VAL A 24 0.15 -3.08 -2.95
C VAL A 24 -0.95 -2.15 -3.45
N SER A 25 -1.74 -1.61 -2.53
CA SER A 25 -2.83 -0.69 -2.86
C SER A 25 -2.44 0.76 -2.60
N PHE A 26 -2.76 1.67 -3.51
CA PHE A 26 -2.42 3.08 -3.36
C PHE A 26 -3.60 4.02 -3.65
N ALA A 27 -3.90 4.92 -2.71
CA ALA A 27 -4.90 5.98 -2.85
C ALA A 27 -4.25 7.30 -3.28
N ARG A 28 -4.63 7.81 -4.46
CA ARG A 28 -4.04 9.00 -5.08
C ARG A 28 -4.42 10.31 -4.39
N GLY A 29 -3.83 11.42 -4.82
CA GLY A 29 -4.19 12.76 -4.33
C GLY A 29 -5.53 13.24 -4.89
N ARG A 30 -6.10 14.28 -4.26
CA ARG A 30 -7.28 14.97 -4.79
C ARG A 30 -7.00 15.48 -6.20
N ASP A 31 -8.00 15.33 -7.08
CA ASP A 31 -7.98 15.78 -8.47
C ASP A 31 -6.90 15.10 -9.35
N GLU A 32 -6.20 14.07 -8.87
CA GLU A 32 -5.31 13.27 -9.72
C GLU A 32 -6.12 12.37 -10.67
N PRO A 33 -5.65 12.15 -11.91
CA PRO A 33 -6.27 11.22 -12.85
C PRO A 33 -6.39 9.79 -12.29
N VAL A 34 -7.33 9.01 -12.81
CA VAL A 34 -7.48 7.58 -12.47
C VAL A 34 -6.16 6.84 -12.64
N GLY A 35 -5.81 6.01 -11.64
CA GLY A 35 -4.53 5.32 -11.53
C GLY A 35 -3.92 5.51 -10.14
N LEU A 36 -2.62 5.27 -10.02
CA LEU A 36 -1.88 5.40 -8.75
C LEU A 36 -1.59 6.87 -8.37
N GLY A 37 -1.69 7.79 -9.35
CA GLY A 37 -1.21 9.16 -9.19
C GLY A 37 0.32 9.23 -9.18
N ARG A 38 0.86 10.45 -9.26
CA ARG A 38 2.32 10.64 -9.47
C ARG A 38 3.16 10.06 -8.33
N VAL A 39 2.68 10.24 -7.09
CA VAL A 39 3.39 9.76 -5.89
C VAL A 39 3.28 8.25 -5.75
N GLY A 40 2.11 7.68 -6.08
CA GLY A 40 1.89 6.24 -6.09
C GLY A 40 2.77 5.54 -7.13
N ASP A 41 2.86 6.08 -8.34
CA ASP A 41 3.75 5.57 -9.39
C ASP A 41 5.22 5.57 -8.94
N ALA A 42 5.68 6.67 -8.34
CA ALA A 42 7.05 6.77 -7.84
C ALA A 42 7.34 5.77 -6.70
N PHE A 43 6.39 5.60 -5.76
CA PHE A 43 6.50 4.65 -4.66
C PHE A 43 6.52 3.21 -5.15
N VAL A 44 5.54 2.83 -5.98
CA VAL A 44 5.43 1.47 -6.54
C VAL A 44 6.63 1.14 -7.41
N GLY A 45 7.07 2.06 -8.28
CA GLY A 45 8.27 1.87 -9.09
C GLY A 45 9.54 1.66 -8.25
N ALA A 46 9.68 2.36 -7.13
CA ALA A 46 10.78 2.13 -6.20
C ALA A 46 10.66 0.78 -5.47
N LEU A 47 9.44 0.33 -5.17
CA LEU A 47 9.17 -0.94 -4.49
C LEU A 47 9.36 -2.16 -5.40
N GLN A 48 9.05 -2.06 -6.70
CA GLN A 48 9.26 -3.11 -7.71
C GLN A 48 10.72 -3.60 -7.76
N ASN A 49 11.68 -2.73 -7.46
CA ASN A 49 13.10 -3.10 -7.39
C ASN A 49 13.47 -3.94 -6.16
N ARG A 50 12.54 -4.14 -5.22
CA ARG A 50 12.76 -4.80 -3.93
C ARG A 50 11.83 -5.99 -3.69
N VAL A 51 10.67 -6.00 -4.35
CA VAL A 51 9.62 -7.01 -4.19
C VAL A 51 9.21 -7.50 -5.58
N SER A 52 9.53 -8.75 -5.89
CA SER A 52 9.39 -9.31 -7.25
C SER A 52 8.04 -9.96 -7.56
N ASN A 53 7.28 -10.39 -6.54
CA ASN A 53 5.96 -11.00 -6.70
C ASN A 53 4.91 -10.14 -6.00
N MET A 54 4.42 -9.10 -6.68
CA MET A 54 3.37 -8.26 -6.16
C MET A 54 2.30 -7.91 -7.19
N ASN A 55 1.06 -7.82 -6.70
CA ASN A 55 -0.04 -7.16 -7.38
C ASN A 55 -0.07 -5.69 -6.98
N VAL A 56 -0.52 -4.82 -7.89
CA VAL A 56 -0.64 -3.39 -7.64
C VAL A 56 -2.07 -2.96 -7.92
N TYR A 57 -2.69 -2.31 -6.93
CA TYR A 57 -4.07 -1.86 -7.02
C TYR A 57 -4.17 -0.34 -6.84
N PRO A 58 -4.53 0.42 -7.88
CA PRO A 58 -4.93 1.80 -7.71
C PRO A 58 -6.32 1.85 -7.08
N VAL A 59 -6.44 2.43 -5.88
CA VAL A 59 -7.75 2.59 -5.21
C VAL A 59 -8.69 3.33 -6.16
N ASN A 60 -9.86 2.73 -6.39
CA ASN A 60 -10.81 3.13 -7.41
C ASN A 60 -11.91 4.01 -6.79
N TYR A 61 -11.67 5.31 -6.83
CA TYR A 61 -12.59 6.32 -6.32
C TYR A 61 -12.45 7.60 -7.12
N SER A 62 -13.41 8.51 -7.00
CA SER A 62 -13.44 9.77 -7.76
C SER A 62 -12.26 10.72 -7.48
N ALA A 63 -11.63 10.64 -6.31
CA ALA A 63 -10.64 11.61 -5.82
C ALA A 63 -11.12 13.08 -5.82
N GLY A 64 -12.44 13.29 -5.68
CA GLY A 64 -13.04 14.59 -5.43
C GLY A 64 -13.02 14.99 -3.95
N LEU A 65 -13.43 16.22 -3.65
CA LEU A 65 -13.32 16.87 -2.32
C LEU A 65 -13.87 16.06 -1.12
N LEU A 66 -14.91 15.23 -1.35
CA LEU A 66 -15.59 14.47 -0.29
C LEU A 66 -15.54 12.95 -0.52
N SER A 67 -14.51 12.48 -1.24
CA SER A 67 -14.41 11.10 -1.71
C SER A 67 -13.55 10.18 -0.82
N THR A 68 -13.09 10.63 0.35
CA THR A 68 -12.26 9.79 1.23
C THR A 68 -13.03 8.55 1.73
N GLY A 69 -14.32 8.70 2.06
CA GLY A 69 -15.17 7.56 2.41
C GLY A 69 -15.33 6.55 1.26
N GLU A 70 -15.57 7.05 0.04
CA GLU A 70 -15.62 6.22 -1.18
C GLU A 70 -14.31 5.44 -1.38
N GLY A 71 -13.15 6.11 -1.26
CA GLY A 71 -11.85 5.46 -1.37
C GLY A 71 -11.57 4.45 -0.26
N ALA A 72 -12.01 4.72 0.97
CA ALA A 72 -11.82 3.81 2.10
C ALA A 72 -12.68 2.56 1.94
N ASP A 73 -13.91 2.70 1.44
CA ASP A 73 -14.80 1.57 1.15
C ASP A 73 -14.24 0.70 0.01
N ASP A 74 -13.79 1.32 -1.09
CA ASP A 74 -13.13 0.61 -2.20
C ASP A 74 -11.90 -0.17 -1.71
N LEU A 75 -11.02 0.48 -0.96
CA LEU A 75 -9.81 -0.15 -0.43
C LEU A 75 -10.14 -1.30 0.52
N ARG A 76 -11.12 -1.15 1.43
CA ARG A 76 -11.54 -2.24 2.32
C ARG A 76 -12.10 -3.43 1.54
N ASN A 77 -12.93 -3.17 0.53
CA ASN A 77 -13.52 -4.20 -0.31
C ASN A 77 -12.45 -4.98 -1.06
N HIS A 78 -11.54 -4.29 -1.77
CA HIS A 78 -10.42 -4.92 -2.48
C HIS A 78 -9.56 -5.77 -1.53
N LEU A 79 -9.16 -5.23 -0.38
CA LEU A 79 -8.34 -5.96 0.58
C LEU A 79 -9.05 -7.23 1.09
N SER A 80 -10.36 -7.17 1.33
CA SER A 80 -11.19 -8.30 1.79
C SER A 80 -11.36 -9.35 0.68
N GLU A 81 -11.55 -8.91 -0.56
CA GLU A 81 -11.64 -9.79 -1.74
C GLU A 81 -10.33 -10.56 -1.96
N VAL A 82 -9.19 -9.86 -1.98
CA VAL A 82 -7.87 -10.50 -2.06
C VAL A 82 -7.64 -11.39 -0.83
N ALA A 83 -8.01 -10.93 0.35
CA ALA A 83 -7.87 -11.69 1.58
C ALA A 83 -8.57 -13.06 1.55
N SER A 84 -9.76 -13.10 0.95
CA SER A 84 -10.59 -14.29 0.81
C SER A 84 -10.10 -15.24 -0.28
N SER A 85 -9.63 -14.68 -1.41
CA SER A 85 -9.14 -15.45 -2.57
C SER A 85 -7.70 -15.95 -2.37
N CYS A 86 -6.91 -15.18 -1.64
CA CYS A 86 -5.48 -15.35 -1.45
C CYS A 86 -5.10 -15.23 0.04
N PRO A 87 -5.32 -16.28 0.84
CA PRO A 87 -5.18 -16.23 2.30
C PRO A 87 -3.74 -15.92 2.78
N ASN A 88 -2.74 -16.18 1.93
CA ASN A 88 -1.33 -15.96 2.26
C ASN A 88 -0.78 -14.59 1.81
N THR A 89 -1.55 -13.82 1.03
CA THR A 89 -1.09 -12.52 0.52
C THR A 89 -0.92 -11.52 1.66
N LYS A 90 0.22 -10.84 1.66
CA LYS A 90 0.52 -9.72 2.58
C LYS A 90 0.08 -8.41 1.94
N PHE A 91 -0.35 -7.45 2.74
CA PHE A 91 -0.82 -6.16 2.23
C PHE A 91 0.15 -5.04 2.51
N VAL A 92 0.33 -4.17 1.52
CA VAL A 92 0.92 -2.85 1.65
C VAL A 92 -0.14 -1.85 1.21
N ILE A 93 -0.40 -0.84 2.02
CA ILE A 93 -1.31 0.24 1.65
C ILE A 93 -0.56 1.57 1.67
N GLY A 94 -0.85 2.46 0.73
CA GLY A 94 -0.23 3.76 0.69
C GLY A 94 -1.16 4.85 0.17
N GLY A 95 -0.85 6.09 0.50
CA GLY A 95 -1.72 7.20 0.14
C GLY A 95 -1.02 8.54 0.14
N TYR A 96 -1.47 9.43 -0.74
CA TYR A 96 -0.92 10.79 -0.85
C TYR A 96 -1.99 11.86 -0.62
N SER A 97 -1.68 12.87 0.20
CA SER A 97 -2.56 14.00 0.49
C SER A 97 -3.92 13.50 1.00
N MET A 98 -5.02 13.80 0.31
CA MET A 98 -6.34 13.25 0.62
C MET A 98 -6.40 11.70 0.59
N GLY A 99 -5.61 11.06 -0.27
CA GLY A 99 -5.47 9.61 -0.27
C GLY A 99 -4.72 9.06 0.95
N ALA A 100 -3.92 9.87 1.64
CA ALA A 100 -3.35 9.46 2.93
C ALA A 100 -4.46 9.29 3.98
N THR A 101 -5.43 10.20 4.03
CA THR A 101 -6.62 10.07 4.89
C THR A 101 -7.44 8.82 4.57
N VAL A 102 -7.60 8.45 3.29
CA VAL A 102 -8.20 7.15 2.90
C VAL A 102 -7.47 5.99 3.58
N VAL A 103 -6.14 6.01 3.56
CA VAL A 103 -5.33 4.96 4.17
C VAL A 103 -5.39 4.98 5.69
N ASP A 104 -5.41 6.15 6.32
CA ASP A 104 -5.55 6.28 7.77
C ASP A 104 -6.91 5.77 8.25
N ASP A 105 -8.00 6.07 7.53
CA ASP A 105 -9.33 5.54 7.81
C ASP A 105 -9.36 4.01 7.76
N VAL A 106 -8.72 3.40 6.77
CA VAL A 106 -8.63 1.93 6.65
C VAL A 106 -7.70 1.34 7.70
N ALA A 107 -6.57 1.97 8.00
CA ALA A 107 -5.62 1.49 9.00
C ALA A 107 -6.16 1.62 10.44
N GLY A 108 -7.00 2.62 10.71
CA GLY A 108 -7.68 2.81 12.00
C GLY A 108 -8.78 1.77 12.25
N ASN A 109 -9.42 1.28 11.18
CA ASN A 109 -10.41 0.20 11.26
C ASN A 109 -10.28 -0.77 10.07
N PRO A 110 -9.25 -1.63 10.08
CA PRO A 110 -9.00 -2.56 8.99
C PRO A 110 -10.01 -3.71 9.01
N PRO A 111 -10.31 -4.34 7.86
CA PRO A 111 -11.09 -5.57 7.85
C PRO A 111 -10.44 -6.63 8.76
N PRO A 112 -11.22 -7.38 9.58
CA PRO A 112 -10.64 -8.27 10.60
C PRO A 112 -9.67 -9.32 10.07
N ASP A 113 -9.95 -9.86 8.88
CA ASP A 113 -9.14 -10.84 8.17
C ASP A 113 -7.90 -10.22 7.49
N VAL A 114 -7.89 -8.90 7.31
CA VAL A 114 -6.80 -8.14 6.69
C VAL A 114 -5.83 -7.58 7.73
N ALA A 115 -6.31 -7.17 8.90
CA ALA A 115 -5.56 -6.42 9.91
C ALA A 115 -4.18 -7.03 10.26
N GLY A 116 -4.12 -8.35 10.46
CA GLY A 116 -2.87 -9.06 10.77
C GLY A 116 -1.87 -9.09 9.60
N ARG A 117 -2.37 -8.94 8.37
CA ARG A 117 -1.64 -9.11 7.11
C ARG A 117 -1.16 -7.80 6.49
N ILE A 118 -1.62 -6.62 6.95
CA ILE A 118 -1.05 -5.32 6.55
C ILE A 118 0.37 -5.22 7.10
N ARG A 119 1.39 -5.40 6.25
CA ARG A 119 2.80 -5.40 6.66
C ARG A 119 3.45 -4.03 6.58
N GLY A 120 3.00 -3.17 5.67
CA GLY A 120 3.55 -1.82 5.53
C GLY A 120 2.47 -0.81 5.15
N ILE A 121 2.59 0.39 5.69
CA ILE A 121 1.74 1.54 5.40
C ILE A 121 2.65 2.71 5.04
N ALA A 122 2.44 3.34 3.89
CA ALA A 122 3.23 4.47 3.42
C ALA A 122 2.35 5.67 3.06
N THR A 123 2.37 6.71 3.88
CA THR A 123 1.62 7.95 3.63
C THR A 123 2.55 9.08 3.23
N PHE A 124 2.05 9.99 2.38
CA PHE A 124 2.78 11.15 1.87
C PHE A 124 1.91 12.40 2.01
N GLY A 125 2.44 13.47 2.58
CA GLY A 125 1.67 14.72 2.75
C GLY A 125 0.41 14.53 3.60
N ASN A 126 0.49 13.66 4.61
CA ASN A 126 -0.64 13.29 5.44
C ASN A 126 -1.01 14.38 6.45
N ILE A 127 -2.27 14.85 6.42
CA ILE A 127 -2.78 15.83 7.37
C ILE A 127 -2.89 15.29 8.79
N ASP A 128 -3.18 13.99 8.94
CA ASP A 128 -3.40 13.34 10.23
C ASP A 128 -2.11 13.23 11.05
N ARG A 129 -0.96 13.45 10.41
CA ARG A 129 0.34 13.65 11.08
C ARG A 129 0.26 14.73 12.16
N ARG A 130 -0.52 15.79 11.93
CA ARG A 130 -0.69 16.90 12.88
C ARG A 130 -1.43 16.49 14.15
N GLY A 131 -2.24 15.43 14.07
CA GLY A 131 -2.98 14.85 15.20
C GLY A 131 -2.15 13.90 16.05
N GLY A 132 -0.84 13.75 15.81
CA GLY A 132 0.03 12.81 16.52
C GLY A 132 0.31 11.51 15.75
N GLY A 133 -0.28 11.36 14.56
CA GLY A 133 -0.06 10.22 13.67
C GLY A 133 -0.75 8.92 14.13
N MET A 134 -0.46 7.84 13.41
CA MET A 134 -1.06 6.52 13.64
C MET A 134 -0.62 5.91 14.97
N THR A 135 -1.59 5.35 15.69
CA THR A 135 -1.38 4.62 16.94
C THR A 135 -1.91 3.19 16.82
N GLY A 136 -1.66 2.35 17.84
CA GLY A 136 -2.16 0.99 17.87
C GLY A 136 -1.28 -0.04 17.12
N PRO A 137 -1.83 -1.24 16.82
CA PRO A 137 -1.03 -2.39 16.37
C PRO A 137 -0.28 -2.20 15.03
N LEU A 138 -0.75 -1.27 14.19
CA LEU A 138 -0.15 -0.98 12.89
C LEU A 138 0.89 0.14 12.93
N ALA A 139 1.03 0.88 14.05
CA ALA A 139 1.94 2.01 14.14
C ALA A 139 3.41 1.64 13.80
N GLY A 140 3.88 0.46 14.23
CA GLY A 140 5.22 -0.04 13.90
C GLY A 140 5.41 -0.47 12.44
N ARG A 141 4.35 -0.43 11.63
CA ARG A 141 4.29 -0.78 10.20
C ARG A 141 4.07 0.46 9.32
N TRP A 142 3.98 1.65 9.92
CA TRP A 142 3.69 2.89 9.23
C TRP A 142 4.95 3.74 9.05
N ILE A 143 5.09 4.31 7.85
CA ILE A 143 6.02 5.38 7.56
C ILE A 143 5.25 6.55 6.96
N ASP A 144 5.44 7.72 7.55
CA ASP A 144 4.75 8.94 7.15
C ASP A 144 5.74 9.99 6.66
N GLN A 145 5.66 10.24 5.36
CA GLN A 145 6.56 11.09 4.61
C GLN A 145 5.98 12.49 4.48
N CYS A 146 6.71 13.47 4.99
CA CYS A 146 6.33 14.86 4.94
C CYS A 146 7.49 15.68 4.37
N ASN A 147 7.27 16.30 3.21
CA ASN A 147 8.27 17.17 2.60
C ASN A 147 8.50 18.39 3.52
N PRO A 148 9.76 18.82 3.73
CA PRO A 148 10.03 20.01 4.52
C PRO A 148 9.27 21.24 4.00
N GLY A 149 8.50 21.86 4.90
CA GLY A 149 7.71 23.06 4.60
C GLY A 149 6.34 22.79 3.97
N ASP A 150 5.93 21.52 3.81
CA ASP A 150 4.58 21.16 3.35
C ASP A 150 3.51 21.68 4.35
N PRO A 151 2.61 22.59 3.93
CA PRO A 151 1.57 23.18 4.77
C PRO A 151 0.41 22.22 5.10
N VAL A 152 0.43 20.97 4.65
CA VAL A 152 -0.59 19.97 4.98
C VAL A 152 -0.15 19.11 6.16
N CYS A 153 1.06 18.55 6.12
CA CYS A 153 1.55 17.63 7.14
C CYS A 153 2.45 18.29 8.19
N GLN A 154 3.02 19.48 7.91
CA GLN A 154 3.89 20.18 8.85
C GLN A 154 3.21 21.44 9.39
N GLU A 155 3.10 21.56 10.72
CA GLU A 155 2.65 22.80 11.35
C GLU A 155 3.61 23.96 11.01
N GLY A 156 3.04 25.11 10.62
CA GLY A 156 3.83 26.26 10.17
C GLY A 156 4.45 26.12 8.78
N GLY A 157 4.25 25.00 8.07
CA GLY A 157 4.61 24.84 6.66
C GLY A 157 3.91 25.87 5.78
N ARG A 158 4.56 26.29 4.69
CA ARG A 158 4.08 27.36 3.78
C ARG A 158 4.33 27.08 2.30
N SER A 159 4.92 25.94 1.96
CA SER A 159 5.33 25.59 0.60
C SER A 159 4.33 24.61 -0.02
N TRP A 160 3.39 25.12 -0.81
CA TRP A 160 2.50 24.25 -1.59
C TRP A 160 3.26 23.43 -2.63
N THR A 161 4.39 23.94 -3.13
CA THR A 161 5.32 23.16 -3.96
C THR A 161 5.85 21.95 -3.23
N ALA A 162 6.17 22.06 -1.93
CA ALA A 162 6.58 20.91 -1.12
C ALA A 162 5.46 19.87 -1.03
N HIS A 163 4.20 20.30 -0.93
CA HIS A 163 3.06 19.38 -0.93
C HIS A 163 2.92 18.63 -2.27
N THR A 164 3.21 19.28 -3.41
CA THR A 164 2.89 18.71 -4.73
C THR A 164 4.05 18.02 -5.43
N SER A 165 5.22 17.87 -4.81
CA SER A 165 6.46 17.39 -5.45
C SER A 165 7.11 16.16 -4.78
N TYR A 166 6.35 15.37 -4.02
CA TYR A 166 6.87 14.16 -3.35
C TYR A 166 7.63 13.21 -4.28
N GLU A 167 7.13 13.01 -5.50
CA GLU A 167 7.73 12.15 -6.52
C GLU A 167 9.11 12.62 -7.01
N GLN A 168 9.45 13.88 -6.78
CA GLN A 168 10.74 14.49 -7.19
C GLN A 168 11.80 14.39 -6.08
N THR A 169 11.46 13.79 -4.95
CA THR A 169 12.35 13.64 -3.79
C THR A 169 12.75 12.17 -3.59
N ASN A 170 13.61 11.91 -2.60
CA ASN A 170 13.96 10.55 -2.21
C ASN A 170 12.91 9.88 -1.27
N LEU A 171 11.82 10.57 -0.92
CA LEU A 171 10.84 10.05 0.05
C LEU A 171 10.10 8.80 -0.44
N PRO A 172 9.68 8.68 -1.72
CA PRO A 172 9.09 7.44 -2.24
C PRO A 172 10.04 6.24 -2.11
N ALA A 173 11.33 6.41 -2.39
CA ALA A 173 12.33 5.35 -2.26
C ALA A 173 12.62 4.97 -0.80
N GLN A 174 12.59 5.94 0.12
CA GLN A 174 12.68 5.68 1.56
C GLN A 174 11.47 4.88 2.06
N ALA A 175 10.26 5.28 1.68
CA ALA A 175 9.04 4.56 1.99
C ALA A 175 9.06 3.13 1.43
N ALA A 176 9.46 2.96 0.17
CA ALA A 176 9.59 1.63 -0.45
C ALA A 176 10.60 0.74 0.29
N SER A 177 11.73 1.31 0.73
CA SER A 177 12.74 0.57 1.51
C SER A 177 12.22 0.17 2.89
N PHE A 178 11.51 1.07 3.56
CA PHE A 178 10.89 0.78 4.85
C PHE A 178 9.86 -0.36 4.73
N VAL A 179 8.94 -0.25 3.77
CA VAL A 179 7.89 -1.25 3.55
C VAL A 179 8.49 -2.61 3.16
N ALA A 180 9.47 -2.62 2.26
CA ALA A 180 10.17 -3.85 1.88
C ALA A 180 10.81 -4.55 3.10
N GLY A 181 11.34 -3.80 4.07
CA GLY A 181 11.89 -4.35 5.31
C GLY A 181 10.85 -4.92 6.29
N LYS A 182 9.55 -4.78 6.01
CA LYS A 182 8.46 -5.35 6.83
C LYS A 182 7.80 -6.59 6.23
N LEU A 183 8.05 -6.85 4.95
CA LEU A 183 7.50 -7.97 4.19
C LEU A 183 8.28 -9.25 4.46
#